data_AF-V7DAA6-F1
#
_entry.id   AF-V7DAA6-F1
#
_cell.length_a   1.000
_cell.length_b   1.000
_cell.length_c   1.000
_cell.angle_alpha   90.00
_cell.angle_beta   90.00
_cell.angle_gamma   90.00
#
_symmetry.space_group_name_H-M   'P 1'
#
loop_
_entity.id
_entity.type
_entity.pdbx_description
1 polymer ?
#
loop_
_entity_poly.entity_id
_entity_poly.type
_entity_poly.pdbx_seq_one_letter_code
_entity_poly.pdbx_strand_id
1 'polypeptide(L)'
;MNANMSEKNVIDEATNLRNQRIAEGLAQAIQKHAPHIQESLASFGKWLSEMGTQLAPVIKWVASVDWKHVQERIEGFPEASSQAMKVASREGWFFNWQGGFQDVMELTESIGAASSASDIDTILMAYYNDYWDYYSELLAEKYPARKTAIHAAIDAHRSFAPAGYSLSIPVFLAQADGIFSEVTGIPSAMDKVRGQNVIKGSQWLSTQIGADEEAMGSLLPALELHELDILKSQGARNAKVRETGKVFDALNRHQVMHGEVSDYGTEINSMKAFSFLLFVALHVPDILEDAKKRSSEKE
;
A
#
# COMPACT_ATOMS: atom_id res chain seq x y z
N MET A 1 -45.84 12.16 16.16
CA MET A 1 -46.51 11.69 14.92
C MET A 1 -45.87 12.41 13.75
N ASN A 2 -44.96 11.76 13.02
CA ASN A 2 -44.53 12.18 11.68
C ASN A 2 -44.26 10.89 10.90
N ALA A 3 -45.35 10.27 10.45
CA ALA A 3 -45.33 9.13 9.55
C ALA A 3 -45.76 9.66 8.18
N ASN A 4 -44.76 9.99 7.36
CA ASN A 4 -44.87 10.02 5.90
C ASN A 4 -43.43 10.07 5.36
N MET A 5 -42.67 9.00 5.62
CA MET A 5 -41.62 8.62 4.68
C MET A 5 -42.33 8.33 3.37
N SER A 6 -42.01 9.10 2.32
CA SER A 6 -42.66 8.90 1.02
C SER A 6 -42.44 7.45 0.58
N GLU A 7 -43.49 6.84 0.06
CA GLU A 7 -43.52 5.46 -0.47
C GLU A 7 -42.35 5.19 -1.44
N LYS A 8 -41.88 6.25 -2.11
CA LYS A 8 -40.70 6.27 -2.98
C LYS A 8 -39.38 5.98 -2.24
N ASN A 9 -39.17 6.56 -1.06
CA ASN A 9 -37.94 6.34 -0.29
C ASN A 9 -37.86 4.90 0.26
N VAL A 10 -39.00 4.31 0.62
CA VAL A 10 -39.07 2.92 1.08
C VAL A 10 -38.77 1.94 -0.06
N ILE A 11 -39.26 2.25 -1.28
CA ILE A 11 -38.99 1.45 -2.49
C ILE A 11 -37.52 1.57 -2.92
N ASP A 12 -36.92 2.76 -2.84
CA ASP A 12 -35.51 2.98 -3.19
C ASP A 12 -34.57 2.30 -2.18
N GLU A 13 -34.89 2.36 -0.89
CA GLU A 13 -34.11 1.70 0.18
C GLU A 13 -34.19 0.18 0.11
N ALA A 14 -35.39 -0.38 -0.16
CA ALA A 14 -35.56 -1.82 -0.38
C ALA A 14 -34.86 -2.30 -1.65
N THR A 15 -34.79 -1.46 -2.69
CA THR A 15 -34.07 -1.76 -3.93
C THR A 15 -32.56 -1.74 -3.70
N ASN A 16 -32.05 -0.78 -2.92
CA ASN A 16 -30.63 -0.70 -2.55
C ASN A 16 -30.20 -1.87 -1.65
N LEU A 17 -30.99 -2.24 -0.65
CA LEU A 17 -30.71 -3.40 0.22
C LEU A 17 -30.69 -4.72 -0.57
N ARG A 18 -31.60 -4.85 -1.55
CA ARG A 18 -31.64 -6.00 -2.45
C ARG A 18 -30.41 -6.04 -3.35
N ASN A 19 -30.00 -4.91 -3.92
CA ASN A 19 -28.81 -4.82 -4.76
C ASN A 19 -27.54 -5.11 -3.96
N GLN A 20 -27.47 -4.66 -2.71
CA GLN A 20 -26.35 -4.91 -1.80
C GLN A 20 -26.23 -6.40 -1.45
N ARG A 21 -27.32 -7.08 -1.12
CA ARG A 21 -27.31 -8.53 -0.87
C ARG A 21 -26.96 -9.35 -2.12
N ILE A 22 -27.36 -8.87 -3.30
CA ILE A 22 -26.98 -9.49 -4.58
C ILE A 22 -25.48 -9.29 -4.83
N ALA A 23 -24.95 -8.11 -4.56
CA ALA A 23 -23.52 -7.81 -4.69
C ALA A 23 -22.66 -8.64 -3.71
N GLU A 24 -23.10 -8.77 -2.45
CA GLU A 24 -22.45 -9.61 -1.44
C GLU A 24 -22.47 -11.10 -1.82
N GLY A 25 -23.61 -11.60 -2.32
CA GLY A 25 -23.72 -12.97 -2.81
C GLY A 25 -22.83 -13.22 -4.04
N LEU A 26 -22.66 -12.22 -4.91
CA LEU A 26 -21.78 -12.29 -6.07
C LEU A 26 -20.30 -12.24 -5.66
N ALA A 27 -19.94 -11.37 -4.72
CA ALA A 27 -18.58 -11.29 -4.19
C ALA A 27 -18.15 -12.60 -3.54
N GLN A 28 -19.04 -13.24 -2.75
CA GLN A 28 -18.79 -14.57 -2.20
C GLN A 28 -18.67 -15.65 -3.28
N ALA A 29 -19.46 -15.58 -4.35
CA ALA A 29 -19.37 -16.52 -5.46
C ALA A 29 -18.08 -16.34 -6.28
N ILE A 30 -17.67 -15.10 -6.53
CA ILE A 30 -16.41 -14.76 -7.22
C ILE A 30 -15.23 -15.23 -6.37
N GLN A 31 -15.22 -14.94 -5.07
CA GLN A 31 -14.16 -15.35 -4.16
C GLN A 31 -14.04 -16.88 -4.05
N LYS A 32 -15.17 -17.60 -4.13
CA LYS A 32 -15.22 -19.07 -4.12
C LYS A 32 -14.68 -19.70 -5.41
N HIS A 33 -14.76 -19.00 -6.54
CA HIS A 33 -14.38 -19.52 -7.86
C HIS A 33 -13.13 -18.85 -8.45
N ALA A 34 -12.56 -17.84 -7.78
CA ALA A 34 -11.36 -17.10 -8.16
C ALA A 34 -10.16 -17.96 -8.63
N PRO A 35 -9.85 -19.12 -8.02
CA PRO A 35 -8.75 -19.96 -8.50
C PRO A 35 -8.98 -20.61 -9.87
N HIS A 36 -10.23 -20.60 -10.37
CA HIS A 36 -10.62 -21.18 -11.66
C HIS A 36 -11.01 -20.13 -12.72
N ILE A 37 -10.96 -18.83 -12.37
CA ILE A 37 -11.33 -17.72 -13.26
C ILE A 37 -10.33 -17.58 -14.42
N GLN A 38 -9.08 -18.01 -14.25
CA GLN A 38 -8.07 -18.00 -15.32
C GLN A 38 -8.44 -18.91 -16.51
N GLU A 39 -9.15 -20.01 -16.31
CA GLU A 39 -9.40 -20.99 -17.39
C GLU A 39 -10.74 -20.85 -18.10
N SER A 40 -11.72 -20.08 -17.60
CA SER A 40 -12.95 -19.94 -18.38
C SER A 40 -13.86 -18.77 -18.01
N LEU A 41 -13.39 -17.54 -18.23
CA LEU A 41 -14.25 -16.35 -18.33
C LEU A 41 -15.41 -16.54 -19.34
N ALA A 42 -15.21 -17.37 -20.38
CA ALA A 42 -16.25 -17.71 -21.36
C ALA A 42 -17.38 -18.60 -20.81
N SER A 43 -17.09 -19.52 -19.88
CA SER A 43 -18.12 -20.36 -19.25
C SER A 43 -18.93 -19.60 -18.20
N PHE A 44 -18.34 -18.60 -17.54
CA PHE A 44 -19.02 -17.72 -16.60
C PHE A 44 -20.12 -16.89 -17.29
N GLY A 45 -19.83 -16.33 -18.47
CA GLY A 45 -20.83 -15.62 -19.28
C GLY A 45 -21.99 -16.51 -19.73
N LYS A 46 -21.71 -17.79 -20.04
CA LYS A 46 -22.74 -18.77 -20.43
C LYS A 46 -23.63 -19.19 -19.25
N TRP A 47 -23.04 -19.47 -18.09
CA TRP A 47 -23.76 -19.76 -16.85
C TRP A 47 -24.70 -18.60 -16.44
N LEU A 48 -24.24 -17.35 -16.54
CA LEU A 48 -25.07 -16.17 -16.24
C LEU A 48 -26.28 -16.03 -17.17
N SER A 49 -26.16 -16.43 -18.44
CA SER A 49 -27.27 -16.41 -19.40
C SER A 49 -28.34 -17.47 -19.14
N GLU A 50 -27.99 -18.56 -18.44
CA GLU A 50 -28.91 -19.66 -18.10
C GLU A 50 -29.75 -19.33 -16.85
N MET A 51 -29.31 -18.38 -16.01
CA MET A 51 -30.05 -17.91 -14.83
C MET A 51 -30.96 -16.71 -15.17
N GLY A 52 -32.18 -16.99 -15.61
CA GLY A 52 -33.12 -16.01 -16.17
C GLY A 52 -33.61 -14.85 -15.27
N THR A 53 -34.21 -13.86 -15.98
CA THR A 53 -35.05 -12.67 -15.64
C THR A 53 -34.87 -11.88 -14.34
N GLN A 54 -34.58 -12.49 -13.18
CA GLN A 54 -34.35 -11.73 -11.93
C GLN A 54 -32.96 -11.07 -11.88
N LEU A 55 -32.04 -11.54 -12.73
CA LEU A 55 -30.69 -11.00 -12.91
C LEU A 55 -30.58 -10.10 -14.14
N ALA A 56 -31.67 -9.78 -14.85
CA ALA A 56 -31.62 -9.00 -16.09
C ALA A 56 -30.82 -7.68 -16.01
N PRO A 57 -30.89 -6.88 -14.92
CA PRO A 57 -30.05 -5.69 -14.78
C PRO A 57 -28.56 -6.04 -14.64
N VAL A 58 -28.24 -7.10 -13.91
CA VAL A 58 -26.88 -7.58 -13.67
C VAL A 58 -26.29 -8.19 -14.94
N ILE A 59 -27.06 -8.99 -15.68
CA ILE A 59 -26.66 -9.55 -16.97
C ILE A 59 -26.42 -8.42 -17.98
N LYS A 60 -27.27 -7.39 -17.99
CA LYS A 60 -27.10 -6.23 -18.86
C LYS A 60 -25.84 -5.43 -18.48
N TRP A 61 -25.57 -5.27 -17.19
CA TRP A 61 -24.35 -4.62 -16.69
C TRP A 61 -23.10 -5.45 -17.03
N VAL A 62 -23.05 -6.74 -16.69
CA VAL A 62 -21.96 -7.66 -17.01
C VAL A 62 -21.70 -7.73 -18.52
N ALA A 63 -22.74 -7.77 -19.35
CA ALA A 63 -22.60 -7.76 -20.80
C ALA A 63 -22.14 -6.41 -21.36
N SER A 64 -22.26 -5.32 -20.59
CA SER A 64 -21.74 -3.99 -20.94
C SER A 64 -20.31 -3.75 -20.48
N VAL A 65 -19.76 -4.63 -19.63
CA VAL A 65 -18.35 -4.56 -19.21
C VAL A 65 -17.47 -5.04 -20.35
N ASP A 66 -16.46 -4.24 -20.70
CA ASP A 66 -15.41 -4.66 -21.62
C ASP A 66 -14.44 -5.60 -20.91
N TRP A 67 -14.79 -6.89 -20.90
CA TRP A 67 -13.99 -7.94 -20.25
C TRP A 67 -12.58 -8.07 -20.82
N LYS A 68 -12.40 -7.72 -22.09
CA LYS A 68 -11.07 -7.72 -22.71
C LYS A 68 -10.22 -6.61 -22.09
N HIS A 69 -10.79 -5.41 -21.95
CA HIS A 69 -10.10 -4.32 -21.28
C HIS A 69 -9.84 -4.61 -19.79
N VAL A 70 -10.79 -5.25 -19.09
CA VAL A 70 -10.58 -5.70 -17.70
C VAL A 70 -9.44 -6.72 -17.60
N GLN A 71 -9.39 -7.69 -18.51
CA GLN A 71 -8.32 -8.68 -18.55
C GLN A 71 -6.96 -8.02 -18.83
N GLU A 72 -6.88 -7.14 -19.83
CA GLU A 72 -5.66 -6.39 -20.15
C GLU A 72 -5.18 -5.55 -18.94
N ARG A 73 -6.10 -4.92 -18.21
CA ARG A 73 -5.78 -4.17 -16.99
C ARG A 73 -5.24 -5.09 -15.89
N ILE A 74 -5.82 -6.26 -15.68
CA ILE A 74 -5.37 -7.23 -14.66
C ILE A 74 -3.99 -7.80 -15.03
N GLU A 75 -3.79 -8.17 -16.30
CA GLU A 75 -2.51 -8.72 -16.78
C GLU A 75 -1.38 -7.70 -16.73
N GLY A 76 -1.66 -6.42 -17.01
CA GLY A 76 -0.69 -5.34 -16.93
C GLY A 76 -0.45 -4.78 -15.51
N PHE A 77 -1.30 -5.13 -14.54
CA PHE A 77 -1.28 -4.55 -13.20
C PHE A 77 0.05 -4.77 -12.44
N PRO A 78 0.69 -5.96 -12.44
CA PRO A 78 1.93 -6.15 -11.70
C PRO A 78 3.05 -5.18 -12.12
N GLU A 79 3.23 -4.99 -13.43
CA GLU A 79 4.23 -4.06 -13.96
C GLU A 79 3.85 -2.60 -13.63
N ALA A 80 2.59 -2.23 -13.84
CA ALA A 80 2.10 -0.89 -13.52
C ALA A 80 2.29 -0.55 -12.03
N SER A 81 1.97 -1.49 -11.14
CA SER A 81 2.10 -1.37 -9.69
C SER A 81 3.57 -1.24 -9.27
N SER A 82 4.45 -2.07 -9.84
CA SER A 82 5.91 -1.98 -9.63
C SER A 82 6.45 -0.60 -10.02
N GLN A 83 6.07 -0.07 -11.19
CA GLN A 83 6.49 1.27 -11.62
C GLN A 83 5.91 2.37 -10.72
N ALA A 84 4.64 2.28 -10.34
CA ALA A 84 4.02 3.23 -9.41
C ALA A 84 4.73 3.24 -8.04
N MET A 85 5.07 2.06 -7.50
CA MET A 85 5.85 1.94 -6.25
C MET A 85 7.22 2.60 -6.37
N LYS A 86 7.90 2.40 -7.51
CA LYS A 86 9.20 3.01 -7.77
C LYS A 86 9.11 4.53 -7.82
N VAL A 87 8.09 5.07 -8.49
CA VAL A 87 7.85 6.52 -8.58
C VAL A 87 7.51 7.10 -7.21
N ALA A 88 6.55 6.51 -6.49
CA ALA A 88 6.12 6.96 -5.17
C ALA A 88 7.28 6.95 -4.15
N SER A 89 8.08 5.88 -4.13
CA SER A 89 9.19 5.72 -3.17
C SER A 89 10.34 6.69 -3.37
N ARG A 90 10.56 7.16 -4.61
CA ARG A 90 11.51 8.25 -4.89
C ARG A 90 11.07 9.57 -4.29
N GLU A 91 9.76 9.79 -4.22
CA GLU A 91 9.16 10.95 -3.54
C GLU A 91 8.96 10.74 -2.02
N GLY A 92 9.45 9.62 -1.49
CA GLY A 92 9.40 9.29 -0.06
C GLY A 92 8.10 8.63 0.41
N TRP A 93 7.24 8.24 -0.52
CA TRP A 93 6.00 7.52 -0.22
C TRP A 93 6.11 6.02 -0.46
N PHE A 94 5.36 5.26 0.33
CA PHE A 94 5.22 3.84 0.12
C PHE A 94 3.73 3.50 0.09
N PHE A 95 3.32 2.50 -0.65
CA PHE A 95 1.95 1.98 -0.59
C PHE A 95 1.96 0.46 -0.55
N ASN A 96 0.84 -0.11 -0.11
CA ASN A 96 0.66 -1.52 0.15
C ASN A 96 -0.61 -2.03 -0.55
N TRP A 97 -0.81 -3.34 -0.57
CA TRP A 97 -1.92 -4.01 -1.27
C TRP A 97 -3.02 -4.53 -0.33
N GLN A 98 -3.09 -4.04 0.91
CA GLN A 98 -3.97 -4.58 1.96
C GLN A 98 -5.35 -3.90 1.95
N GLY A 99 -5.57 -2.95 1.05
CA GLY A 99 -6.89 -2.42 0.71
C GLY A 99 -7.64 -3.31 -0.31
N GLY A 100 -8.77 -2.81 -0.82
CA GLY A 100 -9.47 -3.48 -1.91
C GLY A 100 -8.63 -3.47 -3.19
N PHE A 101 -8.65 -4.58 -3.94
CA PHE A 101 -7.88 -4.69 -5.20
C PHE A 101 -8.18 -3.54 -6.17
N GLN A 102 -9.46 -3.13 -6.26
CA GLN A 102 -9.88 -1.99 -7.08
C GLN A 102 -9.22 -0.67 -6.60
N ASP A 103 -9.17 -0.43 -5.29
CA ASP A 103 -8.56 0.79 -4.73
C ASP A 103 -7.07 0.85 -5.04
N VAL A 104 -6.37 -0.29 -4.97
CA VAL A 104 -4.94 -0.38 -5.30
C VAL A 104 -4.71 -0.17 -6.80
N MET A 105 -5.59 -0.68 -7.66
CA MET A 105 -5.55 -0.41 -9.11
C MET A 105 -5.75 1.08 -9.40
N GLU A 106 -6.79 1.69 -8.83
CA GLU A 106 -7.08 3.11 -9.01
C GLU A 106 -5.93 4.01 -8.49
N LEU A 107 -5.34 3.64 -7.35
CA LEU A 107 -4.15 4.31 -6.81
C LEU A 107 -2.97 4.20 -7.77
N THR A 108 -2.71 3.00 -8.30
CA THR A 108 -1.62 2.73 -9.25
C THR A 108 -1.77 3.56 -10.53
N GLU A 109 -2.98 3.59 -11.10
CA GLU A 109 -3.30 4.39 -12.29
C GLU A 109 -3.15 5.89 -12.02
N SER A 110 -3.60 6.36 -10.85
CA SER A 110 -3.48 7.76 -10.44
C SER A 110 -2.01 8.19 -10.30
N ILE A 111 -1.17 7.36 -9.67
CA ILE A 111 0.28 7.60 -9.57
C ILE A 111 0.93 7.59 -10.96
N GLY A 112 0.54 6.65 -11.83
CA GLY A 112 1.06 6.57 -13.20
C GLY A 112 0.68 7.77 -14.08
N ALA A 113 -0.45 8.42 -13.79
CA ALA A 113 -0.92 9.62 -14.48
C ALA A 113 -0.39 10.94 -13.86
N ALA A 114 0.28 10.89 -12.71
CA ALA A 114 0.79 12.07 -12.03
C ALA A 114 1.85 12.79 -12.87
N SER A 115 1.75 14.12 -12.96
CA SER A 115 2.67 14.94 -13.78
C SER A 115 3.81 15.54 -12.96
N SER A 116 3.71 15.50 -11.62
CA SER A 116 4.66 16.10 -10.70
C SER A 116 4.71 15.39 -9.35
N ALA A 117 5.77 15.65 -8.58
CA ALA A 117 5.90 15.19 -7.20
C ALA A 117 4.76 15.69 -6.29
N SER A 118 4.26 16.91 -6.53
CA SER A 118 3.13 17.47 -5.77
C SER A 118 1.81 16.74 -6.05
N ASP A 119 1.62 16.21 -7.27
CA ASP A 119 0.45 15.40 -7.59
C ASP A 119 0.51 14.08 -6.83
N ILE A 120 1.70 13.45 -6.75
CA ILE A 120 1.94 12.22 -5.98
C ILE A 120 1.65 12.45 -4.50
N ASP A 121 2.15 13.56 -3.91
CA ASP A 121 1.85 13.94 -2.53
C ASP A 121 0.33 14.06 -2.31
N THR A 122 -0.40 14.72 -3.23
CA THR A 122 -1.84 14.91 -3.13
C THR A 122 -2.60 13.58 -3.21
N ILE A 123 -2.25 12.72 -4.17
CA ILE A 123 -2.87 11.41 -4.38
C ILE A 123 -2.70 10.53 -3.14
N LEU A 124 -1.47 10.41 -2.62
CA LEU A 124 -1.16 9.51 -1.51
C LEU A 124 -1.63 10.05 -0.17
N MET A 125 -1.66 11.37 0.03
CA MET A 125 -2.33 11.96 1.17
C MET A 125 -3.83 11.65 1.19
N ALA A 126 -4.52 11.82 0.07
CA ALA A 126 -5.95 11.50 -0.03
C ALA A 126 -6.20 10.02 0.29
N TYR A 127 -5.44 9.13 -0.35
CA TYR A 127 -5.51 7.70 -0.10
C TYR A 127 -5.31 7.36 1.40
N TYR A 128 -4.23 7.84 2.02
CA TYR A 128 -3.97 7.49 3.42
C TYR A 128 -4.92 8.13 4.41
N ASN A 129 -5.52 9.28 4.08
CA ASN A 129 -6.58 9.87 4.90
C ASN A 129 -7.83 8.99 4.90
N ASP A 130 -8.24 8.47 3.74
CA ASP A 130 -9.42 7.60 3.62
C ASP A 130 -9.23 6.26 4.37
N TYR A 131 -8.00 5.76 4.41
CA TYR A 131 -7.67 4.47 5.04
C TYR A 131 -6.96 4.59 6.40
N TRP A 132 -6.88 5.78 6.99
CA TRP A 132 -6.07 6.03 8.19
C TRP A 132 -6.47 5.12 9.36
N ASP A 133 -7.76 5.08 9.69
CA ASP A 133 -8.28 4.31 10.83
C ASP A 133 -8.13 2.81 10.59
N TYR A 134 -8.40 2.36 9.37
CA TYR A 134 -8.23 0.97 8.96
C TYR A 134 -6.78 0.50 9.17
N TYR A 135 -5.82 1.23 8.63
CA TYR A 135 -4.41 0.87 8.74
C TYR A 135 -3.87 1.00 10.16
N SER A 136 -4.37 1.97 10.92
CA SER A 136 -4.03 2.16 12.33
C SER A 136 -4.36 0.93 13.18
N GLU A 137 -5.60 0.45 13.07
CA GLU A 137 -6.03 -0.73 13.83
C GLU A 137 -5.38 -2.01 13.29
N LEU A 138 -5.25 -2.14 11.96
CA LEU A 138 -4.58 -3.30 11.35
C LEU A 138 -3.13 -3.45 11.83
N LEU A 139 -2.37 -2.34 11.94
CA LEU A 139 -1.03 -2.36 12.50
C LEU A 139 -1.02 -2.80 13.98
N ALA A 140 -1.95 -2.28 14.77
CA ALA A 140 -2.04 -2.57 16.19
C ALA A 140 -2.43 -4.02 16.48
N GLU A 141 -3.29 -4.59 15.63
CA GLU A 141 -3.67 -6.00 15.68
C GLU A 141 -2.52 -6.92 15.25
N LYS A 142 -1.81 -6.58 14.15
CA LYS A 142 -0.68 -7.39 13.67
C LYS A 142 0.52 -7.33 14.63
N TYR A 143 0.73 -6.21 15.33
CA TYR A 143 1.85 -6.00 16.25
C TYR A 143 1.40 -5.57 17.66
N PRO A 144 0.75 -6.46 18.44
CA PRO A 144 0.14 -6.10 19.72
C PRO A 144 1.15 -5.59 20.77
N ALA A 145 2.39 -6.08 20.74
CA ALA A 145 3.46 -5.61 21.63
C ALA A 145 3.88 -4.16 21.35
N ARG A 146 3.61 -3.65 20.14
CA ARG A 146 3.95 -2.28 19.69
C ARG A 146 2.75 -1.34 19.73
N LYS A 147 1.55 -1.87 19.97
CA LYS A 147 0.26 -1.14 19.96
C LYS A 147 0.33 0.19 20.69
N THR A 148 0.86 0.22 21.91
CA THR A 148 0.95 1.45 22.72
C THR A 148 1.76 2.54 22.03
N ALA A 149 2.93 2.21 21.48
CA ALA A 149 3.79 3.18 20.81
C ALA A 149 3.19 3.64 19.47
N ILE A 150 2.59 2.71 18.72
CA ILE A 150 1.92 3.00 17.44
C ILE A 150 0.73 3.94 17.67
N HIS A 151 -0.14 3.63 18.63
CA HIS A 151 -1.30 4.45 18.97
C HIS A 151 -0.89 5.85 19.45
N ALA A 152 0.14 5.94 20.29
CA ALA A 152 0.64 7.24 20.73
C ALA A 152 1.12 8.12 19.56
N ALA A 153 1.78 7.54 18.56
CA ALA A 153 2.21 8.26 17.37
C ALA A 153 1.02 8.67 16.48
N ILE A 154 0.01 7.80 16.34
CA ILE A 154 -1.24 8.09 15.62
C ILE A 154 -1.99 9.24 16.29
N ASP A 155 -2.17 9.20 17.61
CA ASP A 155 -2.84 10.26 18.36
C ASP A 155 -2.08 11.58 18.27
N ALA A 156 -0.75 11.55 18.27
CA ALA A 156 0.08 12.72 18.05
C ALA A 156 -0.13 13.31 16.64
N HIS A 157 -0.16 12.47 15.59
CA HIS A 157 -0.47 12.92 14.23
C HIS A 157 -1.84 13.60 14.15
N ARG A 158 -2.88 12.99 14.74
CA ARG A 158 -4.25 13.51 14.78
C ARG A 158 -4.43 14.81 15.57
N SER A 159 -3.41 15.31 16.25
CA SER A 159 -3.46 16.67 16.79
C SER A 159 -3.42 17.75 15.70
N PHE A 160 -3.14 17.37 14.44
CA PHE A 160 -3.12 18.23 13.26
C PHE A 160 -2.26 19.49 13.43
N ALA A 161 -1.16 19.36 14.18
CA ALA A 161 -0.28 20.46 14.52
C ALA A 161 1.21 20.05 14.35
N PRO A 162 2.12 21.00 14.05
CA PRO A 162 3.55 20.71 13.88
C PRO A 162 4.19 19.97 15.06
N ALA A 163 3.75 20.27 16.29
CA ALA A 163 4.22 19.58 17.50
C ALA A 163 3.82 18.09 17.50
N GLY A 164 2.59 17.78 17.09
CA GLY A 164 2.11 16.41 16.93
C GLY A 164 2.89 15.63 15.88
N TYR A 165 3.10 16.24 14.70
CA TYR A 165 3.90 15.65 13.63
C TYR A 165 5.35 15.41 14.07
N SER A 166 5.94 16.35 14.82
CA SER A 166 7.30 16.21 15.37
C SER A 166 7.42 15.04 16.35
N LEU A 167 6.34 14.67 17.04
CA LEU A 167 6.30 13.53 17.95
C LEU A 167 5.99 12.22 17.21
N SER A 168 5.13 12.25 16.20
CA SER A 168 4.72 11.05 15.46
C SER A 168 5.83 10.52 14.55
N ILE A 169 6.52 11.40 13.80
CA ILE A 169 7.51 11.02 12.78
C ILE A 169 8.63 10.14 13.36
N PRO A 170 9.34 10.52 14.44
CA PRO A 170 10.42 9.68 14.98
C PRO A 170 9.92 8.33 15.48
N VAL A 171 8.70 8.28 16.02
CA VAL A 171 8.11 7.02 16.51
C VAL A 171 7.75 6.12 15.35
N PHE A 172 7.12 6.62 14.27
CA PHE A 172 6.83 5.81 13.07
C PHE A 172 8.11 5.24 12.47
N LEU A 173 9.16 6.04 12.32
CA LEU A 173 10.45 5.58 11.80
C LEU A 173 11.10 4.52 12.70
N ALA A 174 11.08 4.72 14.02
CA ALA A 174 11.63 3.75 14.96
C ALA A 174 10.83 2.43 14.98
N GLN A 175 9.50 2.49 14.87
CA GLN A 175 8.67 1.29 14.76
C GLN A 175 8.94 0.55 13.45
N ALA A 176 9.14 1.27 12.34
CA ALA A 176 9.51 0.64 11.06
C ALA A 176 10.83 -0.12 11.18
N ASP A 177 11.85 0.46 11.82
CA ASP A 177 13.13 -0.24 12.05
C ASP A 177 12.98 -1.52 12.88
N GLY A 178 12.22 -1.41 13.97
CA GLY A 178 11.99 -2.51 14.90
C GLY A 178 11.23 -3.64 14.22
N ILE A 179 10.17 -3.32 13.47
CA ILE A 179 9.38 -4.30 12.73
C ILE A 179 10.21 -4.90 11.60
N PHE A 180 11.00 -4.13 10.86
CA PHE A 180 11.82 -4.71 9.79
C PHE A 180 12.85 -5.71 10.34
N SER A 181 13.41 -5.42 11.51
CA SER A 181 14.32 -6.35 12.20
C SER A 181 13.60 -7.63 12.65
N GLU A 182 12.34 -7.52 13.06
CA GLU A 182 11.47 -8.65 13.43
C GLU A 182 11.10 -9.50 12.21
N VAL A 183 10.68 -8.87 11.10
CA VAL A 183 10.30 -9.52 9.84
C VAL A 183 11.47 -10.26 9.21
N THR A 184 12.66 -9.65 9.22
CA THR A 184 13.87 -10.25 8.63
C THR A 184 14.62 -11.19 9.57
N GLY A 185 14.34 -11.12 10.88
CA GLY A 185 15.14 -11.79 11.91
C GLY A 185 16.56 -11.21 12.06
N ILE A 186 16.86 -10.06 11.45
CA ILE A 186 18.19 -9.44 11.44
C ILE A 186 18.22 -8.23 12.39
N PRO A 187 19.10 -8.22 13.41
CA PRO A 187 19.30 -7.04 14.23
C PRO A 187 19.78 -5.84 13.41
N SER A 188 19.10 -4.71 13.61
CA SER A 188 19.34 -3.46 12.87
C SER A 188 19.28 -3.68 11.36
N ALA A 189 18.18 -4.27 10.89
CA ALA A 189 17.98 -4.61 9.48
C ALA A 189 18.14 -3.41 8.53
N MET A 190 17.88 -2.18 9.00
CA MET A 190 18.05 -0.93 8.25
C MET A 190 19.49 -0.41 8.17
N ASP A 191 20.46 -1.06 8.82
CA ASP A 191 21.87 -0.68 8.71
C ASP A 191 22.47 -1.15 7.38
N LYS A 192 23.51 -0.44 6.94
CA LYS A 192 24.34 -0.90 5.83
C LYS A 192 25.15 -2.14 6.20
N VAL A 193 25.32 -3.02 5.23
CA VAL A 193 26.31 -4.10 5.30
C VAL A 193 27.70 -3.49 5.27
N ARG A 194 28.59 -3.95 6.16
CA ARG A 194 29.94 -3.38 6.30
C ARG A 194 30.69 -3.48 4.97
N GLY A 195 31.14 -2.34 4.45
CA GLY A 195 31.90 -2.26 3.20
C GLY A 195 31.06 -2.38 1.92
N GLN A 196 29.73 -2.42 2.03
CA GLN A 196 28.83 -2.45 0.87
C GLN A 196 27.82 -1.30 0.95
N ASN A 197 27.39 -0.81 -0.21
CA ASN A 197 26.31 0.16 -0.30
C ASN A 197 24.96 -0.56 -0.42
N VAL A 198 24.62 -1.42 0.54
CA VAL A 198 23.33 -2.13 0.59
C VAL A 198 22.89 -2.27 2.04
N ILE A 199 21.58 -2.23 2.30
CA ILE A 199 20.99 -2.45 3.62
C ILE A 199 20.94 -3.96 3.92
N LYS A 200 21.22 -4.36 5.17
CA LYS A 200 21.21 -5.77 5.60
C LYS A 200 19.89 -6.46 5.28
N GLY A 201 18.77 -5.81 5.62
CA GLY A 201 17.43 -6.30 5.35
C GLY A 201 17.16 -6.45 3.85
N SER A 202 17.55 -5.48 3.03
CA SER A 202 17.41 -5.56 1.56
C SER A 202 18.21 -6.74 0.97
N GLN A 203 19.44 -6.96 1.43
CA GLN A 203 20.25 -8.11 1.00
C GLN A 203 19.61 -9.44 1.40
N TRP A 204 19.05 -9.52 2.62
CA TRP A 204 18.32 -10.69 3.07
C TRP A 204 17.05 -10.93 2.26
N LEU A 205 16.25 -9.89 2.01
CA LEU A 205 15.04 -9.97 1.18
C LEU A 205 15.34 -10.54 -0.20
N SER A 206 16.37 -10.02 -0.86
CA SER A 206 16.83 -10.52 -2.17
C SER A 206 17.17 -12.02 -2.14
N THR A 207 17.76 -12.49 -1.03
CA THR A 207 18.07 -13.92 -0.87
C THR A 207 16.82 -14.76 -0.64
N GLN A 208 15.82 -14.24 0.08
CA GLN A 208 14.58 -14.97 0.37
C GLN A 208 13.67 -15.11 -0.84
N ILE A 209 13.58 -14.08 -1.69
CA ILE A 209 12.72 -14.10 -2.89
C ILE A 209 13.39 -14.79 -4.08
N GLY A 210 14.73 -14.87 -4.08
CA GLY A 210 15.48 -15.54 -5.15
C GLY A 210 15.20 -14.93 -6.53
N ALA A 211 14.70 -15.76 -7.45
CA ALA A 211 14.38 -15.37 -8.83
C ALA A 211 12.86 -15.16 -9.07
N ASP A 212 12.07 -14.97 -8.00
CA ASP A 212 10.65 -14.63 -8.12
C ASP A 212 10.50 -13.18 -8.63
N GLU A 213 10.29 -13.02 -9.93
CA GLU A 213 10.17 -11.71 -10.60
C GLU A 213 8.98 -10.88 -10.07
N GLU A 214 7.88 -11.54 -9.70
CA GLU A 214 6.70 -10.87 -9.15
C GLU A 214 7.02 -10.27 -7.78
N ALA A 215 7.64 -11.07 -6.89
CA ALA A 215 8.07 -10.59 -5.59
C ALA A 215 9.15 -9.50 -5.70
N MET A 216 10.07 -9.62 -6.66
CA MET A 216 11.08 -8.59 -6.93
C MET A 216 10.45 -7.25 -7.32
N GLY A 217 9.44 -7.25 -8.20
CA GLY A 217 8.71 -6.05 -8.59
C GLY A 217 8.01 -5.39 -7.40
N SER A 218 7.23 -6.17 -6.65
CA SER A 218 6.47 -5.67 -5.49
C SER A 218 7.32 -5.25 -4.30
N LEU A 219 8.57 -5.70 -4.21
CA LEU A 219 9.51 -5.34 -3.15
C LEU A 219 10.61 -4.38 -3.61
N LEU A 220 10.54 -3.84 -4.82
CA LEU A 220 11.58 -2.97 -5.35
C LEU A 220 11.94 -1.81 -4.40
N PRO A 221 10.98 -1.07 -3.77
CA PRO A 221 11.33 -0.05 -2.78
C PRO A 221 12.10 -0.59 -1.57
N ALA A 222 11.81 -1.81 -1.13
CA ALA A 222 12.50 -2.47 -0.02
C ALA A 222 13.93 -2.91 -0.41
N LEU A 223 14.12 -3.35 -1.66
CA LEU A 223 15.41 -3.78 -2.19
C LEU A 223 16.35 -2.58 -2.42
N GLU A 224 15.80 -1.42 -2.77
CA GLU A 224 16.55 -0.20 -3.10
C GLU A 224 16.57 0.86 -1.99
N LEU A 225 16.17 0.53 -0.75
CA LEU A 225 16.03 1.49 0.36
C LEU A 225 17.25 2.42 0.56
N HIS A 226 18.47 1.92 0.36
CA HIS A 226 19.72 2.67 0.52
C HIS A 226 19.88 3.84 -0.47
N GLU A 227 19.18 3.79 -1.61
CA GLU A 227 19.19 4.82 -2.65
C GLU A 227 18.09 5.87 -2.45
N LEU A 228 17.04 5.53 -1.70
CA LEU A 228 15.91 6.40 -1.42
C LEU A 228 16.27 7.48 -0.39
N ASP A 229 15.67 8.66 -0.54
CA ASP A 229 15.97 9.82 0.31
C ASP A 229 15.69 9.54 1.81
N ILE A 230 14.74 8.64 2.14
CA ILE A 230 14.43 8.24 3.52
C ILE A 230 15.59 7.56 4.26
N LEU A 231 16.46 6.84 3.56
CA LEU A 231 17.57 6.06 4.13
C LEU A 231 18.94 6.43 3.54
N LYS A 232 18.98 7.44 2.67
CA LYS A 232 20.20 7.97 2.07
C LYS A 232 21.21 8.34 3.15
N SER A 233 22.42 7.78 3.04
CA SER A 233 23.51 8.03 4.00
C SER A 233 24.02 9.47 3.96
N GLN A 234 24.63 9.94 5.05
CA GLN A 234 25.19 11.30 5.14
C GLN A 234 26.17 11.61 4.00
N GLY A 235 27.05 10.66 3.64
CA GLY A 235 27.97 10.82 2.51
C GLY A 235 27.25 11.03 1.18
N ALA A 236 26.20 10.24 0.92
CA ALA A 236 25.39 10.37 -0.30
C ALA A 236 24.59 11.69 -0.34
N ARG A 237 24.05 12.14 0.81
CA ARG A 237 23.41 13.46 0.92
C ARG A 237 24.40 14.57 0.62
N ASN A 238 25.59 14.54 1.23
CA ASN A 238 26.63 15.53 1.00
C ASN A 238 27.12 15.56 -0.46
N ALA A 239 27.19 14.40 -1.12
CA ALA A 239 27.51 14.33 -2.55
C ALA A 239 26.41 15.01 -3.40
N LYS A 240 25.13 14.72 -3.14
CA LYS A 240 23.97 15.35 -3.81
C LYS A 240 23.98 16.88 -3.63
N VAL A 241 24.30 17.37 -2.43
CA VAL A 241 24.43 18.81 -2.15
C VAL A 241 25.57 19.44 -2.97
N ARG A 242 26.73 18.77 -3.04
CA ARG A 242 27.87 19.26 -3.85
C ARG A 242 27.58 19.27 -5.34
N GLU A 243 26.86 18.26 -5.84
CA GLU A 243 26.51 18.14 -7.25
C GLU A 243 25.46 19.16 -7.69
N THR A 244 24.41 19.32 -6.89
CA THR A 244 23.25 20.16 -7.25
C THR A 244 23.34 21.59 -6.74
N GLY A 245 24.21 21.86 -5.76
CA GLY A 245 24.26 23.12 -5.01
C GLY A 245 23.05 23.37 -4.11
N LYS A 246 22.11 22.42 -4.02
CA LYS A 246 20.88 22.54 -3.21
C LYS A 246 21.04 21.82 -1.89
N VAL A 247 20.43 22.38 -0.84
CA VAL A 247 20.34 21.71 0.47
C VAL A 247 19.48 20.46 0.31
N PHE A 248 19.84 19.40 1.05
CA PHE A 248 19.01 18.20 1.12
C PHE A 248 17.84 18.46 2.09
N ASP A 249 16.62 18.43 1.56
CA ASP A 249 15.38 18.85 2.23
C ASP A 249 14.31 17.74 2.33
N ALA A 250 14.61 16.53 1.85
CA ALA A 250 13.70 15.39 1.96
C ALA A 250 13.67 14.80 3.37
N LEU A 251 12.56 14.13 3.72
CA LEU A 251 12.45 13.34 4.95
C LEU A 251 13.52 12.25 4.96
N ASN A 252 14.40 12.26 5.96
CA ASN A 252 15.47 11.28 6.11
C ASN A 252 15.55 10.76 7.55
N ARG A 253 15.51 9.44 7.68
CA ARG A 253 15.57 8.73 8.96
C ARG A 253 16.77 9.16 9.79
N HIS A 254 17.96 9.22 9.20
CA HIS A 254 19.18 9.54 9.94
C HIS A 254 19.13 10.98 10.48
N GLN A 255 18.72 11.95 9.65
CA GLN A 255 18.61 13.35 10.07
C GLN A 255 17.60 13.53 11.22
N VAL A 256 16.43 12.88 11.14
CA VAL A 256 15.41 12.94 12.19
C VAL A 256 15.89 12.26 13.46
N MET A 257 16.35 11.01 13.37
CA MET A 257 16.68 10.18 14.54
C MET A 257 17.93 10.68 15.30
N HIS A 258 18.83 11.41 14.63
CA HIS A 258 20.00 12.03 15.27
C HIS A 258 19.81 13.53 15.57
N GLY A 259 18.63 14.10 15.27
CA GLY A 259 18.37 15.53 15.50
C GLY A 259 19.24 16.46 14.67
N GLU A 260 19.70 16.03 13.49
CA GLU A 260 20.43 16.91 12.54
C GLU A 260 19.51 17.99 11.96
N VAL A 261 18.19 17.76 11.99
CA VAL A 261 17.14 18.67 11.55
C VAL A 261 16.03 18.72 12.60
N SER A 262 15.32 19.84 12.68
CA SER A 262 14.26 20.08 13.69
C SER A 262 12.95 20.61 13.09
N ASP A 263 12.96 20.92 11.81
CA ASP A 263 11.84 21.47 11.02
C ASP A 263 11.10 20.39 10.22
N TYR A 264 11.31 19.11 10.54
CA TYR A 264 10.69 17.97 9.84
C TYR A 264 9.19 17.80 10.15
N GLY A 265 8.66 18.47 11.18
CA GLY A 265 7.31 18.31 11.72
C GLY A 265 6.18 18.85 10.82
N THR A 266 5.97 18.23 9.67
CA THR A 266 4.88 18.53 8.73
C THR A 266 3.93 17.35 8.58
N GLU A 267 2.70 17.63 8.14
CA GLU A 267 1.69 16.59 7.88
C GLU A 267 2.17 15.60 6.82
N ILE A 268 2.71 16.11 5.71
CA ILE A 268 3.26 15.31 4.60
C ILE A 268 4.36 14.38 5.11
N ASN A 269 5.31 14.88 5.91
CA ASN A 269 6.38 14.03 6.44
C ASN A 269 5.85 12.99 7.43
N SER A 270 4.83 13.33 8.23
CA SER A 270 4.18 12.37 9.11
C SER A 270 3.47 11.27 8.32
N MET A 271 2.79 11.61 7.23
CA MET A 271 2.13 10.64 6.35
C MET A 271 3.16 9.78 5.59
N LYS A 272 4.24 10.36 5.08
CA LYS A 272 5.36 9.61 4.47
C LYS A 272 5.96 8.61 5.44
N ALA A 273 6.25 9.02 6.68
CA ALA A 273 6.75 8.13 7.72
C ALA A 273 5.76 7.01 8.09
N PHE A 274 4.47 7.33 8.18
CA PHE A 274 3.41 6.34 8.42
C PHE A 274 3.30 5.34 7.26
N SER A 275 3.34 5.82 6.01
CA SER A 275 3.30 5.00 4.80
C SER A 275 4.48 4.02 4.75
N PHE A 276 5.66 4.47 5.17
CA PHE A 276 6.85 3.62 5.27
C PHE A 276 6.70 2.53 6.33
N LEU A 277 6.15 2.90 7.51
CA LEU A 277 5.82 1.92 8.55
C LEU A 277 4.85 0.86 8.02
N LEU A 278 3.78 1.27 7.34
CA LEU A 278 2.80 0.34 6.75
C LEU A 278 3.43 -0.59 5.71
N PHE A 279 4.27 -0.06 4.84
CA PHE A 279 4.97 -0.87 3.84
C PHE A 279 5.84 -1.94 4.48
N VAL A 280 6.65 -1.57 5.47
CA VAL A 280 7.52 -2.51 6.18
C VAL A 280 6.73 -3.54 6.99
N ALA A 281 5.62 -3.13 7.60
CA ALA A 281 4.87 -3.94 8.55
C ALA A 281 3.78 -4.82 7.90
N LEU A 282 3.22 -4.37 6.78
CA LEU A 282 2.09 -5.04 6.13
C LEU A 282 2.50 -5.61 4.78
N HIS A 283 3.10 -4.78 3.91
CA HIS A 283 3.41 -5.17 2.53
C HIS A 283 4.55 -6.19 2.45
N VAL A 284 5.70 -5.87 3.07
CA VAL A 284 6.90 -6.73 2.97
C VAL A 284 6.64 -8.17 3.46
N PRO A 285 6.03 -8.39 4.64
CA PRO A 285 5.76 -9.75 5.13
C PRO A 285 4.84 -10.54 4.20
N ASP A 286 3.80 -9.91 3.65
CA ASP A 286 2.78 -10.60 2.87
C ASP A 286 3.36 -11.05 1.52
N ILE A 287 4.13 -10.18 0.84
CA ILE A 287 4.82 -10.58 -0.41
C ILE A 287 5.87 -11.69 -0.15
N LEU A 288 6.56 -11.67 0.99
CA LEU A 288 7.49 -12.74 1.37
C LEU A 288 6.78 -14.08 1.61
N GLU A 289 5.60 -14.05 2.22
CA GLU A 289 4.82 -15.26 2.45
C GLU A 289 4.35 -15.85 1.11
N ASP A 290 3.87 -15.02 0.20
CA ASP A 290 3.42 -15.45 -1.12
C ASP A 290 4.57 -16.00 -1.98
N ALA A 291 5.74 -15.37 -1.95
CA ALA A 291 6.94 -15.86 -2.65
C ALA A 291 7.37 -17.26 -2.13
N LYS A 292 7.26 -17.49 -0.82
CA LYS A 292 7.56 -18.80 -0.21
C LYS A 292 6.56 -19.87 -0.65
N LYS A 293 5.26 -19.54 -0.69
CA LYS A 293 4.21 -20.45 -1.19
C LYS A 293 4.49 -20.86 -2.64
N ARG A 294 4.72 -19.88 -3.53
CA ARG A 294 5.05 -20.14 -4.94
C ARG A 294 6.31 -20.98 -5.14
N SER A 295 7.30 -20.82 -4.27
CA SER A 295 8.53 -21.63 -4.32
C SER A 295 8.26 -23.08 -3.93
N SER A 296 7.45 -23.31 -2.88
CA SER A 296 7.11 -24.66 -2.41
C SER A 296 6.21 -25.45 -3.36
N GLU A 297 5.43 -24.78 -4.22
CA GLU A 297 4.58 -25.43 -5.23
C GLU A 297 5.35 -25.91 -6.48
N LYS A 298 6.60 -25.45 -6.65
CA LYS A 298 7.47 -25.81 -7.78
C LYS A 298 8.40 -26.99 -7.49
N GLU A 299 8.49 -27.43 -6.23
CA GLU A 299 9.27 -28.59 -5.77
C GLU A 299 8.43 -29.87 -5.70
#